data_AF-A0A519CUD5-F1
#
_entry.id   AF-A0A519CUD5-F1
#
_cell.length_a   1.000
_cell.length_b   1.000
_cell.length_c   1.000
_cell.angle_alpha   90.00
_cell.angle_beta   90.00
_cell.angle_gamma   90.00
#
_symmetry.space_group_name_H-M   'P 1'
#
loop_
_entity.id
_entity.type
_entity.pdbx_description
1 polymer ?
#
loop_
_entity_poly.entity_id
_entity_poly.type
_entity_poly.pdbx_seq_one_letter_code
_entity_poly.pdbx_strand_id
1 'polypeptide(L)'
;MIRHEKTITVANDATLKLPALSDDKLAHIKSKSVDKYIREIIHATHTLGWPDAADIFSTTGIVIQALDERTARVILVVDDHIVRTNLAVYAAIYAHWDYTLLIDQATFLRAPFREIPEAQPTTTPPPTPDTFGMEVA
;
A
#
# COMPACT_ATOMS: atom_id res chain seq x y z
N MET A 1 5.95 13.35 15.13
CA MET A 1 5.78 14.08 13.85
C MET A 1 7.04 13.92 13.00
N ILE A 2 6.96 13.31 11.81
CA ILE A 2 8.13 13.04 10.95
C ILE A 2 8.49 14.31 10.17
N ARG A 3 9.32 15.17 10.77
CA ARG A 3 9.89 16.38 10.12
C ARG A 3 11.22 16.11 9.41
N HIS A 4 11.78 14.92 9.58
CA HIS A 4 13.05 14.50 9.03
C HIS A 4 12.92 13.08 8.49
N GLU A 5 13.75 12.72 7.51
CA GLU A 5 13.84 11.35 7.03
C GLU A 5 14.10 10.40 8.21
N LYS A 6 13.37 9.28 8.24
CA LYS A 6 13.54 8.24 9.26
C LYS A 6 13.95 6.94 8.59
N THR A 7 15.10 6.41 8.98
CA THR A 7 15.59 5.11 8.53
C THR A 7 15.29 4.05 9.59
N ILE A 8 14.74 2.92 9.18
CA ILE A 8 14.29 1.83 10.06
C ILE A 8 14.79 0.50 9.48
N THR A 9 15.46 -0.31 10.30
CA THR A 9 15.81 -1.68 9.93
C THR A 9 14.58 -2.57 10.10
N VAL A 10 14.19 -3.26 9.03
CA VAL A 10 13.04 -4.17 8.98
C VAL A 10 13.51 -5.61 8.71
N ALA A 11 12.58 -6.54 8.49
CA ALA A 11 12.90 -7.97 8.32
C ALA A 11 14.01 -8.21 7.28
N ASN A 12 14.81 -9.25 7.52
CA ASN A 12 15.96 -9.64 6.68
C ASN A 12 17.05 -8.55 6.57
N ASP A 13 17.23 -7.76 7.64
CA ASP A 13 18.17 -6.64 7.68
C ASP A 13 17.93 -5.58 6.59
N ALA A 14 16.75 -5.58 5.98
CA ALA A 14 16.40 -4.61 4.96
C ALA A 14 16.23 -3.21 5.59
N THR A 15 16.51 -2.19 4.79
CA THR A 15 16.44 -0.79 5.24
C THR A 15 15.23 -0.10 4.63
N LEU A 16 14.28 0.30 5.47
CA LEU A 16 13.12 1.09 5.08
C LEU A 16 13.37 2.57 5.38
N LYS A 17 13.23 3.42 4.37
CA LYS A 17 13.37 4.88 4.50
C LYS A 17 12.02 5.56 4.38
N LEU A 18 11.62 6.24 5.44
CA LEU A 18 10.43 7.08 5.45
C LEU A 18 10.83 8.53 5.12
N PRO A 19 10.32 9.12 4.04
CA PRO A 19 10.65 10.49 3.67
C PRO A 19 10.09 11.49 4.69
N ALA A 20 10.67 12.69 4.71
CA ALA A 20 10.08 13.81 5.40
C ALA A 20 8.72 14.19 4.76
N LEU A 21 7.76 14.62 5.58
CA LEU A 21 6.46 15.05 5.09
C LEU A 21 6.45 16.55 4.81
N SER A 22 5.77 16.95 3.72
CA SER A 22 5.45 18.35 3.45
C SER A 22 4.41 18.89 4.42
N ASP A 23 4.35 20.22 4.57
CA ASP A 23 3.39 20.89 5.44
C ASP A 23 1.92 20.59 5.06
N ASP A 24 1.62 20.47 3.77
CA ASP A 24 0.28 20.10 3.29
C ASP A 24 -0.16 18.72 3.79
N LYS A 25 0.74 17.73 3.75
CA LYS A 25 0.46 16.39 4.28
C LYS A 25 0.29 16.44 5.80
N LEU A 26 1.08 17.24 6.50
CA LEU A 26 0.97 17.44 7.94
C LEU A 26 -0.35 18.12 8.34
N ALA A 27 -0.90 19.00 7.50
CA ALA A 27 -2.21 19.62 7.72
C ALA A 27 -3.34 18.59 7.58
N HIS A 28 -3.27 17.71 6.58
CA HIS A 28 -4.28 16.66 6.35
C HIS A 28 -4.41 15.68 7.53
N ILE A 29 -3.30 15.36 8.19
CA ILE A 29 -3.26 14.45 9.36
C ILE A 29 -4.19 14.89 10.50
N LYS A 30 -4.40 16.20 10.65
CA LYS A 30 -5.23 16.78 11.72
C LYS A 30 -6.73 16.77 11.41
N SER A 31 -7.12 16.27 10.24
CA SER A 31 -8.51 16.26 9.81
C SER A 31 -9.32 15.22 10.59
N LYS A 32 -10.58 15.56 10.92
CA LYS A 32 -11.52 14.63 11.57
C LYS A 32 -11.79 13.36 10.76
N SER A 33 -11.68 13.44 9.43
CA SER A 33 -11.84 12.28 8.54
C SER A 33 -10.76 11.23 8.77
N VAL A 34 -9.51 11.67 8.99
CA VAL A 34 -8.38 10.76 9.26
C VAL A 34 -8.53 10.09 10.63
N ASP A 35 -8.88 10.86 11.67
CA ASP A 35 -9.16 10.29 13.00
C ASP A 35 -10.24 9.22 12.96
N LYS A 36 -11.36 9.54 12.30
CA LYS A 36 -12.47 8.60 12.10
C LYS A 36 -12.02 7.32 11.40
N TYR A 37 -11.24 7.44 10.33
CA TYR A 37 -10.73 6.29 9.59
C TYR A 37 -9.83 5.40 10.46
N ILE A 38 -8.89 5.96 11.20
CA ILE A 38 -8.01 5.17 12.08
C ILE A 38 -8.81 4.43 13.15
N ARG A 39 -9.75 5.13 13.82
CA ARG A 39 -10.52 4.55 14.93
C ARG A 39 -11.58 3.55 14.48
N GLU A 40 -12.35 3.89 13.46
CA GLU A 40 -13.54 3.13 13.07
C GLU A 40 -13.26 2.06 12.00
N ILE A 41 -12.11 2.13 11.31
CA ILE A 41 -11.74 1.15 10.28
C ILE A 41 -10.54 0.32 10.74
N ILE A 42 -9.39 0.94 11.01
CA ILE A 42 -8.17 0.19 11.36
C ILE A 42 -8.28 -0.45 12.74
N HIS A 43 -8.71 0.32 13.75
CA HIS A 43 -8.84 -0.14 15.14
C HIS A 43 -10.26 -0.59 15.49
N ALA A 44 -11.09 -0.92 14.49
CA ALA A 44 -12.43 -1.41 14.73
C ALA A 44 -12.39 -2.74 15.49
N THR A 45 -13.29 -2.95 16.45
CA THR A 45 -13.29 -4.16 17.30
C THR A 45 -13.34 -5.47 16.49
N HIS A 46 -13.99 -5.46 15.33
CA HIS A 46 -14.11 -6.63 14.46
C HIS A 46 -12.89 -6.87 13.56
N THR A 47 -11.95 -5.92 13.48
CA THR A 47 -10.69 -6.04 12.71
C THR A 47 -9.46 -6.18 13.61
N LEU A 48 -9.61 -6.03 14.93
CA LEU A 48 -8.51 -6.24 15.88
C LEU A 48 -7.89 -7.64 15.73
N GLY A 49 -6.56 -7.68 15.64
CA GLY A 49 -5.78 -8.90 15.45
C GLY A 49 -5.79 -9.45 14.02
N TRP A 50 -6.63 -8.95 13.13
CA TRP A 50 -6.67 -9.38 11.72
C TRP A 50 -6.03 -8.33 10.81
N PRO A 51 -5.04 -8.70 9.99
CA PRO A 51 -4.50 -7.78 9.00
C PRO A 51 -5.52 -7.57 7.87
N ASP A 52 -5.87 -6.32 7.60
CA ASP A 52 -6.66 -6.00 6.40
C ASP A 52 -5.75 -6.04 5.16
N ALA A 53 -5.71 -7.22 4.54
CA ALA A 53 -4.78 -7.53 3.45
C ALA A 53 -5.42 -7.50 2.05
N ALA A 54 -6.74 -7.38 1.93
CA ALA A 54 -7.44 -7.58 0.65
C ALA A 54 -7.76 -6.27 -0.07
N ASP A 55 -8.54 -5.39 0.56
CA ASP A 55 -9.08 -4.20 -0.12
C ASP A 55 -8.14 -3.01 -0.01
N ILE A 56 -7.52 -2.82 1.16
CA ILE A 56 -6.63 -1.67 1.42
C ILE A 56 -5.23 -1.90 0.83
N PHE A 57 -4.72 -3.13 0.88
CA PHE A 57 -3.36 -3.41 0.42
C PHE A 57 -3.17 -3.17 -1.08
N SER A 58 -4.14 -3.59 -1.90
CA SER A 58 -4.12 -3.38 -3.36
C SER A 58 -4.02 -1.90 -3.75
N THR A 59 -4.56 -1.02 -2.90
CA THR A 59 -4.59 0.43 -3.14
C THR A 59 -3.41 1.16 -2.50
N THR A 60 -2.97 0.72 -1.31
CA THR A 60 -1.99 1.46 -0.50
C THR A 60 -0.58 0.88 -0.55
N GLY A 61 -0.43 -0.41 -0.90
CA GLY A 61 0.83 -1.14 -0.81
C GLY A 61 1.32 -1.40 0.62
N ILE A 62 0.46 -1.21 1.64
CA ILE A 62 0.80 -1.35 3.05
C ILE A 62 -0.23 -2.28 3.72
N VAL A 63 0.25 -3.25 4.50
CA VAL A 63 -0.60 -4.05 5.39
C VAL A 63 -0.37 -3.60 6.83
N ILE A 64 -1.43 -3.13 7.48
CA ILE A 64 -1.45 -2.74 8.89
C ILE A 64 -2.36 -3.71 9.65
N GLN A 65 -1.90 -4.16 10.80
CA GLN A 65 -2.66 -4.98 11.73
C GLN A 65 -2.79 -4.24 13.05
N ALA A 66 -4.02 -3.91 13.44
CA ALA A 66 -4.28 -3.41 14.79
C ALA A 66 -4.07 -4.54 15.80
N LEU A 67 -3.28 -4.28 16.84
CA LEU A 67 -2.99 -5.22 17.93
C LEU A 67 -3.90 -4.97 19.13
N ASP A 68 -4.25 -3.70 19.36
CA ASP A 68 -5.19 -3.24 20.37
C ASP A 68 -5.87 -1.93 19.90
N GLU A 69 -6.57 -1.23 20.79
CA GLU A 69 -7.30 0.02 20.48
C GLU A 69 -6.41 1.20 20.03
N ARG A 70 -5.10 1.15 20.26
CA ARG A 70 -4.14 2.24 20.01
C ARG A 70 -2.80 1.80 19.42
N THR A 71 -2.55 0.51 19.35
CA THR A 71 -1.31 -0.07 18.83
C THR A 71 -1.60 -0.83 17.56
N ALA A 72 -0.85 -0.55 16.51
CA ALA A 72 -0.87 -1.33 15.28
C ALA A 72 0.56 -1.66 14.85
N ARG A 73 0.71 -2.72 14.07
CA ARG A 73 1.98 -3.12 13.45
C ARG A 73 1.85 -3.12 11.94
N VAL A 74 2.89 -2.65 11.27
CA VAL A 74 3.03 -2.77 9.83
C VAL A 74 3.63 -4.14 9.51
N ILE A 75 2.88 -4.97 8.80
CA ILE A 75 3.31 -6.33 8.44
C ILE A 75 4.08 -6.33 7.11
N LEU A 76 3.59 -5.60 6.12
CA LEU A 76 4.10 -5.63 4.76
C LEU A 76 4.09 -4.24 4.15
N VAL A 77 5.18 -3.90 3.47
CA VAL A 77 5.34 -2.64 2.73
C VAL A 77 5.89 -2.97 1.35
N VAL A 78 5.28 -2.43 0.31
CA VAL A 78 5.86 -2.42 -1.04
C VAL A 78 6.91 -1.31 -1.11
N ASP A 79 8.12 -1.63 -1.58
CA ASP A 79 9.25 -0.70 -1.68
C ASP A 79 9.10 0.26 -2.87
N ASP A 80 8.06 1.08 -2.82
CA ASP A 80 7.77 2.14 -3.77
C ASP A 80 7.77 3.50 -3.07
N HIS A 81 8.19 4.55 -3.78
CA HIS A 81 8.30 5.89 -3.19
C HIS A 81 6.96 6.44 -2.68
N ILE A 82 5.86 6.21 -3.41
CA ILE A 82 4.52 6.66 -3.02
C ILE A 82 4.09 5.89 -1.78
N VAL A 83 4.31 4.58 -1.75
CA VAL A 83 3.99 3.70 -0.61
C VAL A 83 4.75 4.13 0.64
N ARG A 84 6.07 4.38 0.54
CA ARG A 84 6.88 4.88 1.68
C ARG A 84 6.41 6.25 2.17
N THR A 85 5.97 7.11 1.26
CA THR A 85 5.37 8.42 1.61
C THR A 85 4.06 8.23 2.39
N ASN A 86 3.19 7.32 1.94
CA ASN A 86 1.94 7.00 2.64
C ASN A 86 2.20 6.40 4.02
N LEU A 87 3.21 5.54 4.14
CA LEU A 87 3.63 5.00 5.42
C LEU A 87 4.17 6.08 6.38
N ALA A 88 4.93 7.05 5.86
CA ALA A 88 5.35 8.20 6.65
C ALA A 88 4.14 9.01 7.17
N VAL A 89 3.09 9.17 6.35
CA VAL A 89 1.82 9.78 6.76
C VAL A 89 1.17 8.98 7.88
N TYR A 90 1.02 7.66 7.76
CA TYR A 90 0.50 6.82 8.84
C TYR A 90 1.30 6.96 10.15
N ALA A 91 2.62 6.88 10.08
CA ALA A 91 3.47 7.04 11.26
C ALA A 91 3.29 8.42 11.92
N ALA A 92 3.07 9.47 11.12
CA ALA A 92 2.78 10.80 11.63
C ALA A 92 1.35 10.93 12.19
N ILE A 93 0.35 10.24 11.62
CA ILE A 93 -1.02 10.15 12.16
C ILE A 93 -1.00 9.49 13.54
N TYR A 94 -0.40 8.30 13.64
CA TYR A 94 -0.33 7.58 14.91
C TYR A 94 0.37 8.43 15.99
N ALA A 95 1.49 9.06 15.64
CA ALA A 95 2.19 9.96 16.55
C ALA A 95 1.40 11.23 16.91
N HIS A 96 0.45 11.67 16.09
CA HIS A 96 -0.41 12.83 16.40
C HIS A 96 -1.47 12.50 17.45
N TRP A 97 -2.00 11.27 17.43
CA TRP A 97 -3.10 10.82 18.28
C TRP A 97 -2.63 10.04 19.53
N ASP A 98 -1.34 10.09 19.84
CA ASP A 98 -0.70 9.30 20.92
C ASP A 98 -0.94 7.79 20.78
N TYR A 99 -0.96 7.31 19.53
CA TYR A 99 -1.06 5.90 19.16
C TYR A 99 0.33 5.37 18.77
N THR A 100 0.47 4.05 18.78
CA THR A 100 1.73 3.37 18.48
C THR A 100 1.63 2.64 17.14
N LEU A 101 2.47 3.02 16.16
CA LEU A 101 2.66 2.26 14.93
C LEU A 101 4.03 1.59 14.96
N LEU A 102 4.04 0.26 15.08
CA LEU A 102 5.24 -0.56 15.09
C LEU A 102 5.71 -0.81 13.66
N ILE A 103 6.93 -0.39 13.37
CA ILE A 103 7.68 -0.69 12.14
C ILE A 103 9.02 -1.23 12.61
N ASP A 104 9.22 -2.54 12.46
CA ASP A 104 10.32 -3.26 13.11
C ASP A 104 10.74 -4.49 12.29
N GLN A 105 11.50 -5.41 12.91
CA GLN A 105 11.97 -6.65 12.30
C GLN A 105 10.85 -7.63 11.89
N ALA A 106 9.60 -7.39 12.29
CA ALA A 106 8.44 -8.14 11.81
C ALA A 106 7.80 -7.52 10.56
N THR A 107 8.28 -6.34 10.09
CA THR A 107 7.83 -5.71 8.86
C THR A 107 8.59 -6.27 7.65
N PHE A 108 7.89 -6.82 6.68
CA PHE A 108 8.49 -7.28 5.42
C PHE A 108 8.49 -6.17 4.37
N LEU A 109 9.63 -5.98 3.71
CA LEU A 109 9.76 -5.11 2.55
C LEU A 109 9.70 -5.94 1.27
N ARG A 110 8.71 -5.68 0.43
CA ARG A 110 8.50 -6.38 -0.84
C ARG A 110 8.94 -5.50 -2.00
N ALA A 111 9.53 -6.10 -3.04
CA ALA A 111 9.79 -5.40 -4.29
C ALA A 111 8.50 -4.78 -4.87
N PRO A 112 8.60 -3.66 -5.62
CA PRO A 112 7.49 -3.08 -6.35
C PRO A 112 6.70 -4.12 -7.15
N PHE A 113 5.40 -3.87 -7.34
CA PHE A 113 4.64 -4.63 -8.32
C PHE A 113 5.29 -4.43 -9.69
N ARG A 114 5.64 -5.54 -10.35
CA ARG A 114 6.07 -5.49 -11.74
C ARG A 114 4.85 -5.08 -12.56
N GLU A 115 4.92 -3.96 -13.28
CA GLU A 115 3.94 -3.65 -14.31
C GLU A 115 3.90 -4.83 -15.27
N ILE A 116 2.75 -5.51 -15.35
CA ILE A 116 2.50 -6.47 -16.41
C ILE A 116 2.35 -5.61 -17.66
N PRO A 117 3.19 -5.77 -18.70
CA PRO A 117 3.02 -5.02 -19.93
C PRO A 117 1.58 -5.20 -20.39
N GLU A 118 0.89 -4.08 -20.62
CA GLU A 118 -0.47 -4.06 -21.15
C GLU A 118 -0.48 -4.98 -22.37
N ALA A 119 -1.29 -6.05 -22.34
CA ALA A 119 -1.37 -6.97 -23.45
C ALA A 119 -1.72 -6.15 -24.69
N GLN A 120 -0.77 -6.02 -25.63
CA GLN A 120 -1.04 -5.36 -26.90
C GLN A 120 -2.31 -5.99 -27.47
N PRO A 121 -3.32 -5.20 -27.89
CA PRO A 121 -4.48 -5.75 -28.54
C PRO A 121 -3.99 -6.57 -29.73
N THR A 122 -4.12 -7.90 -29.64
CA THR A 122 -3.87 -8.79 -30.76
C THR A 122 -4.83 -8.38 -31.85
N THR A 123 -4.33 -7.64 -32.84
CA THR A 123 -5.02 -7.42 -34.10
C THR A 123 -5.13 -8.77 -34.78
N THR A 124 -6.21 -9.50 -34.50
CA THR A 124 -6.58 -10.65 -35.32
C THR A 124 -6.79 -10.12 -36.74
N PRO A 125 -6.02 -10.55 -37.75
CA PRO A 125 -6.29 -10.12 -39.11
C PRO A 125 -7.69 -10.60 -39.52
N PRO A 126 -8.43 -9.83 -40.33
CA PRO A 126 -9.75 -10.24 -40.79
C PRO A 126 -9.63 -11.56 -41.56
N PRO A 127 -10.63 -12.46 -41.47
CA PRO A 127 -10.62 -13.69 -42.23
C PRO A 127 -10.52 -13.37 -43.73
N THR A 128 -9.53 -13.99 -44.39
CA THR A 128 -9.37 -13.90 -45.84
C THR A 128 -10.58 -14.59 -46.49
N PRO A 129 -11.29 -13.96 -47.45
CA PRO A 129 -12.35 -14.65 -48.15
C PRO A 129 -11.75 -15.77 -49.01
N ASP A 130 -12.19 -17.00 -48.78
CA ASP A 130 -11.78 -18.19 -49.51
C ASP A 130 -12.03 -17.99 -51.02
N THR A 131 -10.95 -17.76 -51.75
CA THR A 131 -10.97 -17.80 -53.21
C THR A 131 -10.61 -19.23 -53.63
N PHE A 132 -11.62 -20.10 -53.67
CA PHE A 132 -11.53 -21.34 -54.44
C PHE A 132 -12.74 -21.44 -55.36
N GLY A 133 -12.59 -20.80 -56.53
CA GLY A 133 -13.23 -21.30 -57.73
C GLY A 133 -12.43 -22.50 -58.24
N MET A 134 -13.05 -23.66 -58.31
CA MET A 134 -12.81 -24.62 -59.38
C MET A 134 -14.00 -25.59 -59.50
N GLU A 135 -14.60 -25.60 -60.68
CA GLU A 135 -15.53 -26.63 -61.18
C GLU A 135 -14.90 -28.03 -61.21
N VAL A 136 -15.77 -29.01 -61.51
CA VAL A 136 -15.62 -30.44 -61.90
C VAL A 136 -15.96 -31.43 -60.77
N ALA A 137 -16.92 -32.35 -60.94
CA ALA A 137 -17.45 -33.01 -62.14
C ALA A 137 -18.98 -33.26 -62.08
#